data_AF-A0A7Y3H009-F1
#
_entry.id   AF-A0A7Y3H009-F1
#
_cell.length_a   1.000
_cell.length_b   1.000
_cell.length_c   1.000
_cell.angle_alpha   90.00
_cell.angle_beta   90.00
_cell.angle_gamma   90.00
#
_symmetry.space_group_name_H-M   'P 1'
#
loop_
_entity.id
_entity.type
_entity.pdbx_description
1 polymer ?
#
loop_
_entity_poly.entity_id
_entity_poly.type
_entity_poly.pdbx_seq_one_letter_code
_entity_poly.pdbx_strand_id
1 'polypeptide(L)'
;VPTIVAFGVWAIVVGEVGLAAATVTACSLGVVVDFTVHFLSKYLRAQREQGKSPEDAVRYALSTVGSALWVTSLVLVAGFSALALSSFLMNAHFGLLVAITVVAALLADFFLLPTLLMAVDRNRGKRPA
;
A
#
# COMPACT_ATOMS: atom_id res chain seq x y z
N VAL A 1 -4.12 -6.69 2.99
CA VAL A 1 -5.26 -6.25 2.15
C VAL A 1 -4.85 -6.03 0.69
N PRO A 2 -3.82 -5.23 0.36
CA PRO A 2 -3.48 -4.91 -1.03
C PRO A 2 -3.19 -6.13 -1.92
N THR A 3 -2.41 -7.08 -1.39
CA THR A 3 -2.07 -8.33 -2.07
C THR A 3 -3.33 -9.15 -2.42
N ILE A 4 -4.31 -9.20 -1.51
CA ILE A 4 -5.58 -9.92 -1.73
C ILE A 4 -6.38 -9.24 -2.85
N VAL A 5 -6.46 -7.90 -2.83
CA VAL A 5 -7.13 -7.12 -3.89
C VAL A 5 -6.46 -7.36 -5.23
N ALA A 6 -5.12 -7.34 -5.28
CA ALA A 6 -4.38 -7.59 -6.51
C ALA A 6 -4.59 -9.00 -7.06
N PHE A 7 -4.56 -10.03 -6.22
CA PHE A 7 -4.88 -11.40 -6.63
C PHE A 7 -6.34 -11.55 -7.07
N GLY A 8 -7.28 -10.84 -6.44
CA GLY A 8 -8.68 -10.82 -6.86
C GLY A 8 -8.85 -10.22 -8.27
N VAL A 9 -8.21 -9.08 -8.54
CA VAL A 9 -8.20 -8.48 -9.88
C VAL A 9 -7.53 -9.42 -10.89
N TRP A 10 -6.41 -10.04 -10.51
CA TRP A 10 -5.70 -10.98 -11.37
C TRP A 10 -6.52 -12.21 -11.74
N ALA A 11 -7.27 -12.76 -10.79
CA ALA A 11 -8.16 -13.90 -11.04
C ALA A 11 -9.22 -13.57 -12.11
N ILE A 12 -9.67 -12.31 -12.16
CA ILE A 12 -10.65 -11.85 -13.16
C ILE A 12 -9.99 -11.59 -14.52
N VAL A 13 -8.79 -10.98 -14.52
CA VAL A 13 -8.13 -10.53 -15.76
C VAL A 13 -7.39 -11.66 -16.48
N VAL A 14 -6.77 -12.58 -15.74
CA VAL A 14 -5.89 -13.62 -16.30
C VAL A 14 -6.32 -15.03 -15.93
N GLY A 15 -6.81 -15.25 -14.70
CA GLY A 15 -7.34 -16.56 -14.28
C GLY A 15 -6.30 -17.66 -14.03
N GLU A 16 -5.02 -17.44 -14.36
CA GLU A 16 -3.93 -18.39 -14.13
C GLU A 16 -3.04 -18.01 -12.95
N VAL A 17 -2.78 -18.98 -12.06
CA VAL A 17 -1.86 -18.82 -10.92
C VAL A 17 -0.57 -19.58 -11.24
N GLY A 18 0.36 -18.90 -11.91
CA GLY A 18 1.69 -19.43 -12.27
C GLY A 18 2.81 -18.95 -11.35
N LEU A 19 4.06 -19.21 -11.76
CA LEU A 19 5.27 -18.76 -11.04
C LEU A 19 5.29 -17.25 -10.79
N ALA A 20 4.81 -16.44 -11.73
CA ALA A 20 4.68 -14.99 -11.57
C ALA A 20 3.82 -14.61 -10.35
N ALA A 21 2.70 -15.30 -10.12
CA ALA A 21 1.84 -15.06 -8.96
C ALA A 21 2.57 -15.36 -7.63
N ALA A 22 3.33 -16.44 -7.57
CA ALA A 22 4.10 -16.79 -6.38
C ALA A 22 5.18 -15.74 -6.06
N THR A 23 5.95 -15.30 -7.07
CA THR A 23 6.99 -14.28 -6.90
C THR A 23 6.40 -12.93 -6.48
N VAL A 24 5.26 -12.53 -7.06
CA VAL A 24 4.62 -11.27 -6.67
C VAL A 24 4.08 -11.32 -5.26
N THR A 25 3.60 -12.45 -4.75
CA THR A 25 3.21 -12.55 -3.33
C THR A 25 4.35 -12.14 -2.40
N ALA A 26 5.58 -12.60 -2.69
CA ALA A 26 6.77 -12.25 -1.93
C ALA A 26 7.16 -10.77 -2.11
N CYS A 27 7.21 -10.26 -3.34
CA CYS A 27 7.55 -8.86 -3.60
C CYS A 27 6.53 -7.88 -3.02
N SER A 28 5.24 -8.23 -3.08
CA SER A 28 4.13 -7.41 -2.59
C SER A 28 4.21 -7.17 -1.10
N LEU A 29 4.64 -8.17 -0.32
CA LEU A 29 4.85 -7.98 1.12
C LEU A 29 5.89 -6.90 1.40
N GLY A 30 6.99 -6.86 0.64
CA GLY A 30 8.03 -5.83 0.81
C GLY A 30 7.51 -4.42 0.48
N VAL A 31 6.85 -4.26 -0.67
CA VAL A 31 6.38 -2.94 -1.12
C VAL A 31 5.22 -2.41 -0.26
N VAL A 32 4.26 -3.28 0.08
CA VAL A 32 3.10 -2.90 0.90
C VAL A 32 3.53 -2.49 2.31
N VAL A 33 4.47 -3.24 2.92
CA VAL A 33 4.92 -2.93 4.28
C VAL A 33 5.68 -1.60 4.32
N ASP A 34 6.48 -1.28 3.30
CA ASP A 34 7.27 -0.04 3.28
C ASP A 34 6.38 1.21 3.31
N PHE A 35 5.33 1.26 2.47
CA PHE A 35 4.40 2.39 2.43
C PHE A 35 3.68 2.62 3.76
N THR A 36 3.15 1.53 4.34
CA THR A 36 2.47 1.58 5.64
C THR A 36 3.43 2.00 6.75
N VAL A 37 4.67 1.48 6.78
CA VAL A 37 5.67 1.81 7.81
C VAL A 37 6.04 3.29 7.74
N HIS A 38 6.23 3.83 6.55
CA HIS A 38 6.59 5.23 6.37
C HIS A 38 5.45 6.17 6.83
N PHE A 39 4.20 5.82 6.50
CA PHE A 39 3.01 6.53 6.98
C PHE A 39 2.87 6.45 8.50
N LEU A 40 2.92 5.24 9.06
CA LEU A 40 2.73 5.00 10.49
C LEU A 40 3.82 5.67 11.33
N SER A 41 5.05 5.73 10.84
CA SER A 41 6.15 6.41 11.51
C SER A 41 5.86 7.91 11.69
N LYS A 42 5.32 8.58 10.65
CA LYS A 42 4.93 10.00 10.75
C LYS A 42 3.69 10.20 11.61
N TYR A 43 2.73 9.30 11.53
CA TYR A 43 1.54 9.29 12.38
C TYR A 43 1.91 9.19 13.87
N LEU A 44 2.71 8.19 14.24
CA LEU A 44 3.16 7.98 15.62
C LEU A 44 4.03 9.13 16.11
N ARG A 45 4.85 9.71 15.23
CA ARG A 45 5.61 10.92 15.55
C ARG A 45 4.69 12.10 15.89
N ALA A 46 3.66 12.35 15.09
CA ALA A 46 2.68 13.40 15.36
C ALA A 46 1.93 13.19 16.68
N GLN A 47 1.53 11.96 16.99
CA GLN A 47 0.86 11.67 18.26
C GLN A 47 1.80 11.80 19.46
N ARG A 48 2.96 11.14 19.42
CA ARG A 48 3.84 11.00 20.58
C ARG A 48 4.70 12.23 20.86
N GLU A 49 5.23 12.86 19.81
CA GLU A 49 6.13 14.01 19.96
C GLU A 49 5.39 15.34 19.92
N GLN A 50 4.27 15.44 19.17
CA GLN A 50 3.53 16.69 18.98
C GLN A 50 2.18 16.73 19.70
N GLY A 51 1.78 15.64 20.38
CA GLY A 51 0.53 15.57 21.13
C GLY A 51 -0.73 15.76 20.28
N LYS A 52 -0.64 15.52 18.96
CA LYS A 52 -1.75 15.75 18.03
C LYS A 52 -2.88 14.75 18.23
N SER A 53 -4.11 15.20 17.99
CA SER A 53 -5.28 14.32 17.91
C SER A 53 -5.08 13.26 16.81
N PRO A 54 -5.75 12.09 16.87
CA PRO A 54 -5.66 11.08 15.81
C PRO A 54 -5.96 11.64 14.41
N GLU A 55 -6.93 12.55 14.30
CA GLU A 55 -7.32 13.19 13.04
C GLU A 55 -6.21 14.12 12.52
N ASP A 56 -5.62 14.93 13.40
CA ASP A 56 -4.51 15.83 13.04
C ASP A 56 -3.21 15.07 12.75
N ALA A 57 -2.99 13.94 13.42
CA ALA A 57 -1.85 13.05 13.17
C ALA A 57 -1.96 12.38 11.80
N VAL A 58 -3.17 11.96 11.39
CA VAL A 58 -3.44 11.47 10.03
C VAL A 58 -3.18 12.57 9.00
N ARG A 59 -3.72 13.78 9.20
CA ARG A 59 -3.52 14.91 8.29
C ARG A 59 -2.03 15.25 8.15
N TYR A 60 -1.30 15.23 9.26
CA TYR A 60 0.14 15.46 9.25
C TYR A 60 0.88 14.35 8.50
N ALA A 61 0.57 13.08 8.72
CA ALA A 61 1.19 11.98 7.98
C ALA A 61 0.94 12.14 6.47
N LEU A 62 -0.32 12.38 6.05
CA LEU A 62 -0.67 12.62 4.65
C LEU A 62 0.07 13.81 4.05
N SER A 63 0.17 14.94 4.74
CA SER A 63 0.87 16.12 4.21
C SER A 63 2.39 15.94 4.12
N THR A 64 2.96 15.09 4.99
CA THR A 64 4.42 14.92 5.06
C THR A 64 4.91 13.85 4.09
N VAL A 65 4.20 12.73 3.98
CA VAL A 65 4.65 11.57 3.21
C VAL A 65 3.74 11.18 2.06
N GLY A 66 2.56 11.78 1.95
CA GLY A 66 1.64 11.49 0.85
C GLY A 66 2.24 11.81 -0.52
N SER A 67 2.95 12.93 -0.67
CA SER A 67 3.61 13.28 -1.93
C SER A 67 4.73 12.30 -2.30
N ALA A 68 5.53 11.87 -1.31
CA ALA A 68 6.58 10.89 -1.52
C ALA A 68 6.00 9.54 -1.96
N LEU A 69 4.95 9.05 -1.29
CA LEU A 69 4.25 7.81 -1.62
C LEU A 69 3.62 7.85 -3.02
N TRP A 70 3.06 8.99 -3.43
CA TRP A 70 2.53 9.19 -4.78
C TRP A 70 3.62 9.08 -5.84
N VAL A 71 4.74 9.77 -5.66
CA VAL A 71 5.83 9.79 -6.64
C VAL A 71 6.48 8.41 -6.75
N THR A 72 6.78 7.75 -5.63
CA THR A 72 7.37 6.40 -5.66
C THR A 72 6.43 5.39 -6.30
N SER A 73 5.13 5.45 -5.98
CA SER A 73 4.13 4.58 -6.61
C SER A 73 4.03 4.80 -8.11
N LEU A 74 4.05 6.05 -8.58
CA LEU A 74 4.01 6.36 -10.00
C LEU A 74 5.23 5.80 -10.73
N VAL A 75 6.43 5.98 -10.15
CA VAL A 75 7.68 5.45 -10.71
C VAL A 75 7.65 3.91 -10.76
N LEU A 76 7.18 3.25 -9.70
CA LEU A 76 7.05 1.79 -9.66
C LEU A 76 6.05 1.29 -10.69
N VAL A 77 4.85 1.89 -10.74
CA VAL A 77 3.81 1.52 -11.72
C VAL A 77 4.34 1.70 -13.13
N ALA A 78 5.00 2.81 -13.45
CA ALA A 78 5.59 3.03 -14.77
C ALA A 78 6.68 1.99 -15.10
N GLY A 79 7.60 1.72 -14.17
CA GLY A 79 8.67 0.74 -14.36
C GLY A 79 8.15 -0.69 -14.56
N PHE A 80 7.18 -1.13 -13.75
CA PHE A 80 6.56 -2.45 -13.89
C PHE A 80 5.62 -2.54 -15.10
N SER A 81 4.99 -1.44 -15.50
CA SER A 81 4.21 -1.38 -16.75
C SER A 81 5.10 -1.52 -17.98
N ALA A 82 6.31 -0.95 -17.97
CA ALA A 82 7.30 -1.19 -19.02
C ALA A 82 7.70 -2.67 -19.08
N LEU A 83 7.84 -3.34 -17.92
CA LEU A 83 8.10 -4.78 -17.86
C LEU A 83 6.92 -5.62 -18.37
N ALA A 84 5.68 -5.11 -18.24
CA ALA A 84 4.48 -5.74 -18.77
C ALA A 84 4.47 -5.85 -20.31
N LEU A 85 5.28 -5.03 -21.00
CA LEU A 85 5.46 -5.06 -22.47
C LEU A 85 6.46 -6.13 -22.94
N SER A 86 7.02 -6.92 -22.03
CA SER A 86 7.99 -7.97 -22.38
C SER A 86 7.37 -9.06 -23.27
N SER A 87 8.13 -9.54 -24.26
CA SER A 87 7.75 -10.72 -25.06
C SER A 87 7.78 -12.03 -24.28
N PHE A 88 8.43 -12.05 -23.12
CA PHE A 88 8.45 -13.20 -22.23
C PHE A 88 7.26 -13.15 -21.28
N LEU A 89 6.32 -14.09 -21.44
CA LEU A 89 5.03 -14.09 -20.76
C LEU A 89 5.16 -13.99 -19.23
N MET A 90 6.16 -14.64 -18.64
CA MET A 90 6.43 -14.56 -17.21
C MET A 90 6.71 -13.12 -16.75
N ASN A 91 7.52 -12.38 -17.50
CA ASN A 91 7.87 -11.00 -17.18
C ASN A 91 6.69 -10.08 -17.41
N ALA A 92 5.93 -10.30 -18.48
CA ALA A 92 4.73 -9.53 -18.79
C ALA A 92 3.70 -9.62 -17.65
N HIS A 93 3.40 -10.86 -17.22
CA HIS A 93 2.48 -11.12 -16.13
C HIS A 93 2.99 -10.61 -14.78
N PHE A 94 4.28 -10.79 -14.50
CA PHE A 94 4.89 -10.26 -13.29
C PHE A 94 4.79 -8.73 -13.23
N GLY A 95 5.17 -8.02 -14.30
CA GLY A 95 5.08 -6.56 -14.38
C GLY A 95 3.65 -6.06 -14.17
N LEU A 96 2.67 -6.68 -14.85
CA LEU A 96 1.26 -6.30 -14.70
C LEU A 96 0.74 -6.52 -13.27
N LEU A 97 1.03 -7.68 -12.68
CA LEU A 97 0.55 -8.03 -11.35
C LEU A 97 1.17 -7.12 -10.26
N VAL A 98 2.46 -6.80 -10.35
CA VAL A 98 3.10 -5.86 -9.42
C VAL A 98 2.51 -4.45 -9.59
N ALA A 99 2.33 -3.98 -10.82
CA ALA A 99 1.75 -2.65 -11.06
C ALA A 99 0.35 -2.52 -10.43
N ILE A 100 -0.52 -3.51 -10.62
CA ILE A 100 -1.84 -3.57 -9.97
C ILE A 100 -1.70 -3.56 -8.44
N THR A 101 -0.74 -4.32 -7.90
CA THR A 101 -0.53 -4.42 -6.46
C THR A 101 -0.07 -3.11 -5.84
N VAL A 102 0.84 -2.38 -6.50
CA VAL A 102 1.31 -1.06 -6.05
C VAL A 102 0.15 -0.06 -6.01
N VAL A 103 -0.69 -0.04 -7.05
CA VAL A 103 -1.89 0.82 -7.06
C VAL A 103 -2.85 0.46 -5.93
N ALA A 104 -3.13 -0.84 -5.74
CA ALA A 104 -3.98 -1.31 -4.64
C ALA A 104 -3.39 -0.96 -3.26
N ALA A 105 -2.07 -1.00 -3.11
CA ALA A 105 -1.38 -0.64 -1.88
C ALA A 105 -1.53 0.84 -1.57
N LEU A 106 -1.25 1.71 -2.55
CA LEU A 106 -1.40 3.15 -2.39
C LEU A 106 -2.83 3.55 -2.01
N LEU A 107 -3.83 2.94 -2.66
CA LEU A 107 -5.24 3.16 -2.30
C LEU A 107 -5.54 2.67 -0.87
N ALA A 108 -5.05 1.50 -0.48
CA ALA A 108 -5.24 1.01 0.89
C ALA A 108 -4.58 1.95 1.92
N ASP A 109 -3.39 2.47 1.65
CA ASP A 109 -2.68 3.37 2.57
C ASP A 109 -3.33 4.75 2.69
N PHE A 110 -4.02 5.25 1.65
CA PHE A 110 -4.71 6.54 1.73
C PHE A 110 -6.16 6.44 2.21
N PHE A 111 -6.85 5.33 1.98
CA PHE A 111 -8.25 5.19 2.35
C PHE A 111 -8.46 4.29 3.56
N LEU A 112 -7.82 3.12 3.58
CA LEU A 112 -8.04 2.11 4.61
C LEU A 112 -7.20 2.39 5.87
N LEU A 113 -5.93 2.74 5.71
CA LEU A 113 -5.04 2.94 6.85
C LEU A 113 -5.48 4.11 7.77
N PRO A 114 -5.89 5.29 7.26
CA PRO A 114 -6.31 6.39 8.11
C PRO A 114 -7.60 6.08 8.86
N THR A 115 -8.57 5.45 8.18
CA THR A 115 -9.86 5.06 8.77
C THR A 115 -9.66 4.02 9.87
N LEU A 116 -8.75 3.06 9.66
CA LEU A 116 -8.41 2.04 10.64
C LEU A 116 -7.69 2.61 11.85
N LEU A 117 -6.74 3.54 11.66
CA LEU A 117 -6.06 4.24 12.75
C LEU A 117 -7.03 5.07 13.60
N MET A 118 -7.91 5.84 12.95
CA MET A 118 -8.95 6.61 13.65
C MET A 118 -9.92 5.71 14.44
N ALA A 119 -10.31 4.56 13.87
CA ALA A 119 -11.18 3.60 14.55
C ALA A 119 -10.51 2.96 15.78
N VAL A 120 -9.24 2.57 15.66
CA VAL A 120 -8.47 1.94 16.75
C VAL A 120 -8.24 2.92 17.90
N ASP A 121 -7.83 4.16 17.62
CA ASP A 121 -7.59 5.14 18.68
C ASP A 121 -8.87 5.66 19.33
N ARG A 122 -9.98 5.78 18.57
CA ARG A 122 -11.30 6.04 19.15
C ARG A 122 -11.71 4.96 20.16
N ASN A 123 -11.33 3.71 19.93
CA ASN A 123 -11.61 2.61 20.86
C ASN A 123 -10.66 2.58 22.07
N ARG A 124 -9.42 3.07 21.93
CA ARG A 124 -8.49 3.22 23.05
C ARG A 124 -8.94 4.29 24.04
N GLY A 125 -9.51 5.39 23.57
CA GLY A 125 -10.11 6.43 24.43
C GLY A 125 -11.36 5.97 25.20
N LYS A 126 -11.92 4.79 24.88
CA LYS A 126 -13.11 4.23 25.54
C LYS A 126 -12.80 3.14 26.57
N ARG A 127 -11.54 2.72 26.74
CA ARG A 127 -11.18 1.77 27.80
C ARG A 127 -11.02 2.54 29.12
N PRO A 128 -11.90 2.33 30.12
CA PRO A 128 -11.64 2.85 31.46
C PRO A 128 -10.33 2.21 31.97
N ALA A 129 -9.50 3.04 32.59
CA ALA A 129 -8.26 2.65 33.25
C ALA A 129 -8.52 1.68 34.41
#